data_AF-A0AAJ1FPE0-F1
#
_entry.id   AF-A0AAJ1FPE0-F1
#
_cell.length_a   1.000
_cell.length_b   1.000
_cell.length_c   1.000
_cell.angle_alpha   90.00
_cell.angle_beta   90.00
_cell.angle_gamma   90.00
#
_symmetry.space_group_name_H-M   'P 1'
#
loop_
_entity.id
_entity.type
_entity.pdbx_description
1 polymer ?
#
loop_
_entity_poly.entity_id
_entity_poly.type
_entity_poly.pdbx_seq_one_letter_code
_entity_poly.pdbx_strand_id
1 'polypeptide(L)'
;MTLAQARAKRDEAKKLLVQGIDPKAEQKEVQAENSGAYTFETIAREWHSSNKRWSEDHCSRVLRYLELYIFPHIGSSDIRQLKTNHLLPPIKKVDASGKHDVAQRLQQRVTAIMCYAVQNDYIDSNPASDMAGALSSTKARHYPALAPNFFPWPASSVKNTRRCRW
;
A
#
# COMPACT_ATOMS: atom_id res chain seq x y z
N MET A 1 11.86 -37.84 20.86
CA MET A 1 11.55 -36.98 22.02
C MET A 1 11.79 -37.80 23.27
N THR A 2 12.88 -37.53 24.00
CA THR A 2 13.29 -38.35 25.16
C THR A 2 12.93 -37.68 26.49
N LEU A 3 12.76 -38.48 27.54
CA LEU A 3 12.36 -38.03 28.88
C LEU A 3 13.32 -36.96 29.47
N ALA A 4 14.59 -36.99 29.04
CA ALA A 4 15.61 -36.00 29.41
C ALA A 4 15.31 -34.61 28.82
N GLN A 5 14.85 -34.54 27.55
CA GLN A 5 14.50 -33.27 26.90
C GLN A 5 13.27 -32.60 27.55
N ALA A 6 12.34 -33.41 28.06
CA ALA A 6 11.18 -32.90 28.80
C ALA A 6 11.56 -32.26 30.15
N ARG A 7 12.61 -32.77 30.81
CA ARG A 7 13.12 -32.21 32.07
C ARG A 7 13.91 -30.91 31.83
N ALA A 8 14.75 -30.86 30.78
CA ALA A 8 15.49 -29.66 30.41
C ALA A 8 14.57 -28.46 30.14
N LYS A 9 13.49 -28.65 29.35
CA LYS A 9 12.51 -27.59 29.08
C LYS A 9 11.78 -27.10 30.32
N ARG A 10 11.55 -27.98 31.30
CA ARG A 10 10.92 -27.61 32.59
C ARG A 10 11.85 -26.73 33.41
N ASP A 11 13.14 -27.04 33.44
CA ASP A 11 14.13 -26.29 34.22
C ASP A 11 14.45 -24.93 33.56
N GLU A 12 14.45 -24.86 32.24
CA GLU A 12 14.54 -23.59 31.49
C GLU A 12 13.35 -22.67 31.79
N ALA A 13 12.12 -23.20 31.76
CA ALA A 13 10.93 -22.43 32.11
C ALA A 13 10.93 -21.95 33.58
N LYS A 14 11.50 -22.73 34.50
CA LYS A 14 11.66 -22.33 35.90
C LYS A 14 12.73 -21.26 36.12
N LYS A 15 13.84 -21.31 35.35
CA LYS A 15 14.89 -20.28 35.42
C LYS A 15 14.38 -18.91 34.96
N LEU A 16 13.52 -18.88 33.94
CA LEU A 16 12.88 -17.65 33.45
C LEU A 16 11.94 -17.02 34.49
N LEU A 17 11.23 -17.84 35.28
CA LEU A 17 10.34 -17.37 36.35
C LEU A 17 11.09 -16.75 37.55
N VAL A 18 12.31 -17.21 37.85
CA VAL A 18 13.11 -16.69 38.98
C VAL A 18 13.75 -15.34 38.68
N GLN A 19 13.92 -14.99 37.40
CA GLN A 19 14.48 -13.70 36.98
C GLN A 19 13.48 -12.52 37.08
N GLY A 20 12.25 -12.75 37.58
CA GLY A 20 11.28 -11.67 37.78
C GLY A 20 10.76 -11.03 36.50
N ILE A 21 11.00 -11.66 35.35
CA ILE A 21 10.50 -11.25 34.05
C ILE A 21 9.18 -11.99 33.85
N ASP A 22 8.06 -11.27 33.91
CA ASP A 22 6.72 -11.79 33.63
C ASP A 22 6.65 -12.29 32.16
N PRO A 23 6.68 -13.62 31.90
CA PRO A 23 6.75 -14.14 30.53
C PRO A 23 5.40 -14.01 29.79
N LYS A 24 4.38 -13.45 30.44
CA LYS A 24 3.06 -13.18 29.85
C LYS A 24 2.98 -11.84 29.13
N ALA A 25 3.85 -10.87 29.48
CA ALA A 25 3.90 -9.58 28.79
C ALA A 25 4.65 -9.73 27.45
N GLU A 26 5.83 -10.33 27.49
CA GLU A 26 6.62 -10.58 26.27
C GLU A 26 5.93 -11.58 25.33
N GLN A 27 5.19 -12.59 25.81
CA GLN A 27 4.46 -13.46 24.88
C GLN A 27 3.26 -12.78 24.20
N LYS A 28 2.66 -11.75 24.82
CA LYS A 28 1.60 -10.98 24.17
C LYS A 28 2.18 -9.98 23.18
N GLU A 29 3.31 -9.37 23.47
CA GLU A 29 4.03 -8.55 22.50
C GLU A 29 4.54 -9.41 21.35
N VAL A 30 5.19 -10.55 21.60
CA VAL A 30 5.74 -11.43 20.55
C VAL A 30 4.66 -12.21 19.78
N GLN A 31 3.47 -12.47 20.34
CA GLN A 31 2.33 -13.03 19.57
C GLN A 31 1.53 -11.97 18.82
N ALA A 32 1.44 -10.73 19.32
CA ALA A 32 0.88 -9.61 18.57
C ALA A 32 1.83 -9.16 17.45
N GLU A 33 3.14 -9.23 17.65
CA GLU A 33 4.18 -9.00 16.64
C GLU A 33 4.19 -10.09 15.54
N ASN A 34 3.66 -11.28 15.82
CA ASN A 34 3.48 -12.38 14.84
C ASN A 34 2.11 -12.43 14.18
N SER A 35 1.17 -11.58 14.59
CA SER A 35 -0.16 -11.53 14.01
C SER A 35 -0.16 -10.40 13.00
N GLY A 36 -0.21 -10.69 11.70
CA GLY A 36 -0.16 -9.73 10.59
C GLY A 36 -1.26 -8.64 10.54
N ALA A 37 -1.80 -8.23 11.68
CA ALA A 37 -2.82 -7.21 11.89
C ALA A 37 -2.36 -5.82 11.43
N TYR A 38 -1.08 -5.46 11.65
CA TYR A 38 -0.55 -4.14 11.27
C TYR A 38 0.37 -4.18 10.05
N THR A 39 0.22 -5.21 9.20
CA THR A 39 0.98 -5.27 7.95
C THR A 39 0.48 -4.22 6.96
N PHE A 40 1.37 -3.77 6.09
CA PHE A 40 1.01 -2.83 5.02
C PHE A 40 -0.13 -3.36 4.16
N GLU A 41 -0.17 -4.66 3.88
CA GLU A 41 -1.24 -5.26 3.09
C GLU A 41 -2.61 -5.14 3.77
N THR A 42 -2.71 -5.43 5.07
CA THR A 42 -3.97 -5.31 5.82
C THR A 42 -4.48 -3.87 5.78
N ILE A 43 -3.62 -2.89 6.06
CA ILE A 43 -4.00 -1.48 6.10
C ILE A 43 -4.33 -0.96 4.70
N ALA A 44 -3.62 -1.43 3.66
CA ALA A 44 -3.96 -1.10 2.28
C ALA A 44 -5.35 -1.61 1.87
N ARG A 45 -5.75 -2.80 2.35
CA ARG A 45 -7.09 -3.36 2.12
C ARG A 45 -8.17 -2.63 2.92
N GLU A 46 -7.88 -2.22 4.15
CA GLU A 46 -8.79 -1.39 4.95
C GLU A 46 -9.03 -0.02 4.30
N TRP A 47 -7.94 0.66 3.90
CA TRP A 47 -8.01 1.92 3.16
C TRP A 47 -8.79 1.78 1.85
N HIS A 48 -8.58 0.68 1.13
CA HIS A 48 -9.30 0.36 -0.11
C HIS A 48 -10.80 0.17 0.13
N SER A 49 -11.16 -0.53 1.22
CA SER A 49 -12.55 -0.78 1.63
C SER A 49 -13.25 0.49 2.14
N SER A 50 -12.49 1.42 2.72
CA SER A 50 -12.98 2.73 3.18
C SER A 50 -13.42 3.61 2.00
N ASN A 51 -12.77 3.48 0.84
CA ASN A 51 -13.04 4.29 -0.35
C ASN A 51 -14.24 3.79 -1.18
N LYS A 52 -15.45 3.83 -0.60
CA LYS A 52 -16.72 3.43 -1.24
C LYS A 52 -17.16 4.29 -2.44
N ARG A 53 -16.46 5.39 -2.75
CA ARG A 53 -16.80 6.30 -3.85
C ARG A 53 -16.27 5.83 -5.21
N TRP A 54 -15.40 4.83 -5.26
CA TRP A 54 -14.81 4.35 -6.50
C TRP A 54 -15.71 3.34 -7.20
N SER A 55 -15.75 3.39 -8.53
CA SER A 55 -16.39 2.33 -9.33
C SER A 55 -15.65 1.01 -9.14
N GLU A 56 -16.35 -0.11 -9.29
CA GLU A 56 -15.80 -1.46 -9.09
C GLU A 56 -14.59 -1.74 -9.99
N ASP A 57 -14.62 -1.25 -11.23
CA ASP A 57 -13.48 -1.30 -12.15
C ASP A 57 -12.27 -0.48 -11.68
N HIS A 58 -12.51 0.70 -11.12
CA HIS A 58 -11.42 1.52 -10.60
C HIS A 58 -10.81 0.88 -9.36
N CYS A 59 -11.68 0.37 -8.48
CA CYS A 59 -11.36 -0.31 -7.24
C CYS A 59 -10.47 -1.54 -7.49
N SER A 60 -10.89 -2.44 -8.37
CA SER A 60 -10.14 -3.65 -8.75
C SER A 60 -8.80 -3.31 -9.41
N ARG A 61 -8.77 -2.30 -10.28
CA ARG A 61 -7.51 -1.81 -10.86
C ARG A 61 -6.59 -1.29 -9.76
N VAL A 62 -7.07 -0.50 -8.81
CA VAL A 62 -6.22 0.03 -7.74
C VAL A 62 -5.51 -1.09 -6.98
N LEU A 63 -6.29 -2.08 -6.55
CA LEU A 63 -5.79 -3.24 -5.80
C LEU A 63 -4.77 -4.03 -6.62
N ARG A 64 -5.06 -4.34 -7.89
CA ARG A 64 -4.15 -5.09 -8.77
C ARG A 64 -2.80 -4.40 -8.95
N TYR A 65 -2.78 -3.07 -9.05
CA TYR A 65 -1.52 -2.32 -9.14
C TYR A 65 -0.72 -2.39 -7.83
N LEU A 66 -1.37 -2.38 -6.66
CA LEU A 66 -0.69 -2.54 -5.37
C LEU A 66 -0.12 -3.97 -5.23
N GLU A 67 -0.89 -5.00 -5.61
CA GLU A 67 -0.47 -6.40 -5.61
C GLU A 67 0.72 -6.68 -6.53
N LEU A 68 0.78 -6.02 -7.69
CA LEU A 68 1.87 -6.24 -8.64
C LEU A 68 3.18 -5.56 -8.24
N TYR A 69 3.10 -4.33 -7.70
CA TYR A 69 4.29 -3.48 -7.54
C TYR A 69 4.70 -3.25 -6.09
N ILE A 70 3.79 -3.30 -5.12
CA ILE A 70 4.05 -2.89 -3.74
C ILE A 70 4.04 -4.09 -2.79
N PHE A 71 2.99 -4.92 -2.83
CA PHE A 71 2.87 -6.07 -1.91
C PHE A 71 4.04 -7.06 -1.98
N PRO A 72 4.68 -7.35 -3.14
CA PRO A 72 5.82 -8.27 -3.21
C PRO A 72 7.06 -7.74 -2.47
N HIS A 73 7.13 -6.43 -2.23
CA HIS A 73 8.28 -5.78 -1.61
C HIS A 73 8.04 -5.40 -0.15
N ILE A 74 6.83 -4.94 0.17
CA ILE A 74 6.50 -4.29 1.45
C ILE A 74 5.26 -4.91 2.11
N GLY A 75 4.51 -5.78 1.42
CA GLY A 75 3.21 -6.28 1.88
C GLY A 75 3.25 -6.97 3.24
N SER A 76 4.29 -7.75 3.51
CA SER A 76 4.50 -8.47 4.78
C SER A 76 5.16 -7.64 5.88
N SER A 77 5.61 -6.42 5.57
CA SER A 77 6.28 -5.56 6.54
C SER A 77 5.26 -4.85 7.43
N ASP A 78 5.59 -4.73 8.71
CA ASP A 78 4.81 -3.94 9.68
C ASP A 78 4.88 -2.46 9.32
N ILE A 79 3.74 -1.79 9.28
CA ILE A 79 3.64 -0.37 8.95
C ILE A 79 4.43 0.53 9.89
N ARG A 80 4.60 0.11 11.15
CA ARG A 80 5.35 0.88 12.18
C ARG A 80 6.84 0.92 11.90
N GLN A 81 7.36 -0.11 11.23
CA GLN A 81 8.78 -0.20 10.88
C GLN A 81 9.07 0.41 9.50
N LEU A 82 8.03 0.73 8.72
CA LEU A 82 8.19 1.28 7.39
C LEU A 82 8.69 2.72 7.42
N LYS A 83 9.85 2.91 6.79
CA LYS A 83 10.47 4.21 6.54
C LYS A 83 10.49 4.50 5.06
N THR A 84 10.73 5.76 4.70
CA THR A 84 10.83 6.26 3.31
C THR A 84 11.79 5.41 2.46
N ASN A 85 12.89 4.94 3.06
CA ASN A 85 13.89 4.09 2.39
C ASN A 85 13.35 2.73 1.93
N HIS A 86 12.29 2.20 2.56
CA HIS A 86 11.66 0.94 2.15
C HIS A 86 10.60 1.16 1.07
N LEU A 87 9.95 2.33 1.06
CA LEU A 87 8.89 2.69 0.12
C LEU A 87 9.42 3.15 -1.24
N LEU A 88 10.57 3.82 -1.28
CA LEU A 88 11.16 4.36 -2.52
C LEU A 88 11.66 3.31 -3.52
N PRO A 89 12.35 2.22 -3.14
CA PRO A 89 12.91 1.25 -4.07
C PRO A 89 11.91 0.63 -5.06
N PRO A 90 10.71 0.14 -4.64
CA PRO A 90 9.76 -0.43 -5.59
C PRO A 90 9.23 0.60 -6.57
N ILE A 91 9.04 1.86 -6.13
CA ILE A 91 8.54 2.92 -7.01
C ILE A 91 9.64 3.35 -8.01
N LYS A 92 10.88 3.49 -7.55
CA LYS A 92 12.04 3.78 -8.42
C LYS A 92 12.28 2.70 -9.48
N LYS A 93 12.01 1.43 -9.16
CA LYS A 93 12.10 0.32 -10.12
C LYS A 93 11.09 0.48 -11.26
N VAL A 94 9.87 0.93 -10.96
CA VAL A 94 8.83 1.21 -11.96
C VAL A 94 9.19 2.45 -12.79
N ASP A 95 9.76 3.46 -12.15
CA ASP A 95 10.23 4.69 -12.81
C ASP A 95 11.36 4.40 -13.80
N ALA A 96 12.35 3.60 -13.38
CA ALA A 96 13.45 3.13 -14.22
C ALA A 96 12.99 2.30 -15.43
N SER A 97 11.79 1.71 -15.37
CA SER A 97 11.17 1.00 -16.48
C SER A 97 10.50 1.93 -17.52
N GLY A 98 10.62 3.26 -17.34
CA GLY A 98 10.05 4.28 -18.22
C GLY A 98 8.56 4.59 -17.96
N LYS A 99 7.94 3.94 -16.98
CA LYS A 99 6.51 4.07 -16.64
C LYS A 99 6.28 5.13 -15.57
N HIS A 100 6.75 6.34 -15.82
CA HIS A 100 6.73 7.45 -14.87
C HIS A 100 5.31 7.80 -14.35
N ASP A 101 4.29 7.80 -15.21
CA ASP A 101 2.88 8.01 -14.80
C ASP A 101 2.41 6.94 -13.79
N VAL A 102 2.85 5.69 -13.96
CA VAL A 102 2.49 4.59 -13.06
C VAL A 102 3.21 4.76 -11.73
N ALA A 103 4.49 5.13 -11.76
CA ALA A 103 5.29 5.41 -10.57
C ALA A 103 4.66 6.54 -9.73
N GLN A 104 4.26 7.64 -10.36
CA GLN A 104 3.61 8.77 -9.68
C GLN A 104 2.25 8.37 -9.07
N ARG A 105 1.44 7.59 -9.80
CA ARG A 105 0.16 7.09 -9.27
C ARG A 105 0.36 6.12 -8.09
N LEU A 106 1.38 5.27 -8.15
CA LEU A 106 1.73 4.36 -7.05
C LEU A 106 2.16 5.16 -5.82
N GLN A 107 3.01 6.16 -5.99
CA GLN A 107 3.44 7.04 -4.91
C GLN A 107 2.27 7.73 -4.22
N GLN A 108 1.34 8.30 -5.00
CA GLN A 108 0.14 8.95 -4.45
C GLN A 108 -0.69 7.98 -3.60
N ARG A 109 -0.84 6.73 -4.06
CA ARG A 109 -1.58 5.69 -3.33
C ARG A 109 -0.87 5.26 -2.05
N VAL A 110 0.44 5.02 -2.11
CA VAL A 110 1.24 4.69 -0.92
C VAL A 110 1.15 5.83 0.10
N THR A 111 1.23 7.07 -0.36
CA THR A 111 1.09 8.25 0.51
C THR A 111 -0.29 8.30 1.15
N ALA A 112 -1.36 8.02 0.39
CA ALA A 112 -2.72 7.98 0.91
C ALA A 112 -2.92 6.83 1.93
N ILE A 113 -2.32 5.67 1.71
CA ILE A 113 -2.34 4.54 2.66
C ILE A 113 -1.61 4.91 3.96
N MET A 114 -0.44 5.53 3.86
CA MET A 114 0.29 5.99 5.06
C MET A 114 -0.45 7.11 5.80
N CYS A 115 -1.09 8.05 5.08
CA CYS A 115 -1.98 9.03 5.71
C CYS A 115 -3.15 8.38 6.43
N TYR A 116 -3.74 7.33 5.86
CA TYR A 116 -4.79 6.56 6.50
C TYR A 116 -4.26 5.87 7.77
N ALA A 117 -3.04 5.35 7.75
CA ALA A 117 -2.42 4.78 8.94
C ALA A 117 -2.21 5.81 10.06
N VAL A 118 -1.80 7.04 9.72
CA VAL A 118 -1.72 8.16 10.69
C VAL A 118 -3.11 8.48 11.25
N GLN A 119 -4.14 8.53 10.39
CA GLN A 119 -5.51 8.85 10.82
C GLN A 119 -6.14 7.82 11.77
N ASN A 120 -5.66 6.57 11.74
CA ASN A 120 -6.09 5.51 12.65
C ASN A 120 -5.12 5.33 13.83
N ASP A 121 -4.21 6.28 14.05
CA ASP A 121 -3.20 6.26 15.13
C ASP A 121 -2.31 5.01 15.12
N TYR A 122 -2.07 4.40 13.94
CA TYR A 122 -1.13 3.28 13.80
C TYR A 122 0.33 3.73 13.75
N ILE A 123 0.59 4.94 13.23
CA ILE A 123 1.91 5.56 13.10
C ILE A 123 1.84 7.04 13.47
N ASP A 124 2.88 7.56 14.13
CA ASP A 124 2.90 8.94 14.64
C ASP A 124 3.18 9.98 13.54
N SER A 125 3.86 9.58 12.48
CA SER A 125 4.27 10.46 11.39
C SER A 125 4.18 9.76 10.05
N ASN A 126 3.96 10.53 8.98
CA ASN A 126 3.86 10.00 7.62
C ASN A 126 5.25 9.98 6.92
N PRO A 127 5.94 8.82 6.84
CA PRO A 127 7.22 8.70 6.14
C PRO A 127 7.08 8.81 4.61
N ALA A 128 5.87 8.74 4.05
CA ALA A 128 5.64 8.84 2.62
C ALA A 128 5.63 10.30 2.10
N SER A 129 5.45 11.29 2.98
CA SER A 129 5.42 12.71 2.61
C SER A 129 6.73 13.16 1.96
N ASP A 130 7.87 12.68 2.48
CA ASP A 130 9.20 13.03 1.97
C ASP A 130 9.55 12.35 0.63
N MET A 131 8.70 11.45 0.12
CA MET A 131 8.90 10.87 -1.21
C MET A 131 8.56 11.87 -2.32
N ALA A 132 7.74 12.91 -2.03
CA ALA A 132 7.27 13.88 -3.01
C ALA A 132 8.43 14.74 -3.55
N GLY A 133 9.05 14.30 -4.63
CA GLY A 133 10.22 14.93 -5.26
C GLY A 133 11.38 13.97 -5.56
N ALA A 134 11.34 12.74 -5.03
CA ALA A 134 12.38 11.73 -5.27
C ALA A 134 12.26 10.98 -6.61
N LEU A 135 11.16 11.19 -7.35
CA LEU A 135 10.87 10.56 -8.63
C LEU A 135 10.89 11.60 -9.75
N SER A 136 11.28 11.19 -10.95
CA SER A 136 11.26 12.03 -12.13
C SER A 136 9.80 12.39 -12.46
N SER A 137 9.43 13.67 -12.39
CA SER A 137 8.06 14.08 -12.67
C SER A 137 7.77 13.96 -14.16
N THR A 138 6.66 13.28 -14.50
CA THR A 138 6.19 13.28 -15.88
C THR A 138 5.62 14.67 -16.18
N LYS A 139 6.25 15.41 -17.10
CA LYS A 139 5.61 16.62 -17.63
C LYS A 139 4.34 16.19 -18.36
N ALA A 140 3.20 16.66 -17.88
CA ALA A 140 1.91 16.41 -18.50
C ALA A 140 1.98 16.87 -19.98
N ARG A 141 1.89 15.92 -20.91
CA ARG A 141 1.78 16.24 -22.33
C ARG A 141 0.30 16.48 -22.63
N HIS A 142 -0.10 17.73 -22.77
CA HIS A 142 -1.43 18.09 -23.25
C HIS A 142 -1.57 17.59 -24.70
N TYR A 143 -2.56 16.73 -24.93
CA TYR A 143 -2.92 16.35 -26.29
C TYR A 143 -3.61 17.55 -26.95
N PRO A 144 -3.11 18.03 -28.11
CA PRO A 144 -3.77 19.12 -28.81
C PRO A 144 -5.20 18.73 -29.13
N ALA A 145 -6.13 19.67 -28.95
CA ALA A 145 -7.51 19.46 -29.37
C ALA A 145 -7.54 19.08 -30.85
N LEU A 146 -8.32 18.06 -31.19
CA LEU A 146 -8.52 17.67 -32.58
C LEU A 146 -9.03 18.87 -33.36
N ALA A 147 -8.33 19.22 -34.44
CA ALA A 147 -8.77 20.29 -35.32
C ALA A 147 -10.14 19.91 -35.94
N PRO A 148 -11.09 20.85 -36.11
CA PRO A 148 -12.41 20.58 -36.68
C PRO A 148 -12.37 19.90 -38.05
N ASN A 149 -11.28 20.09 -38.80
CA ASN A 149 -11.10 19.57 -40.15
C ASN A 149 -10.50 18.16 -40.20
N PHE A 150 -10.24 17.50 -39.06
CA PHE A 150 -9.61 16.18 -39.03
C PHE A 150 -10.62 15.01 -39.18
N PHE A 151 -11.91 15.30 -39.38
CA PHE A 151 -12.91 14.26 -39.66
C PHE A 151 -13.04 14.04 -41.17
N PRO A 152 -12.60 12.89 -41.73
CA PRO A 152 -12.76 12.55 -43.15
C PRO A 152 -14.17 12.07 -43.49
N TRP A 153 -15.15 12.32 -42.62
CA TRP A 153 -16.49 11.77 -42.69
C TRP A 153 -17.51 12.91 -42.54
N PRO A 154 -18.55 13.00 -43.40
CA PRO A 154 -19.51 14.10 -43.37
C PRO A 154 -20.26 14.10 -42.04
N ALA A 155 -20.38 15.24 -41.35
CA ALA A 155 -20.96 15.40 -40.01
C ALA A 155 -22.43 14.92 -39.83
N SER A 156 -23.04 14.28 -40.83
CA SER A 156 -24.47 13.99 -40.94
C SER A 156 -24.96 12.67 -40.29
N SER A 157 -24.10 11.72 -39.94
CA SER A 157 -24.45 10.48 -39.18
C SER A 157 -24.06 10.48 -37.71
N VAL A 158 -23.63 11.60 -37.12
CA VAL A 158 -23.68 11.72 -35.67
C VAL A 158 -25.14 12.00 -35.30
N LYS A 159 -25.97 10.94 -35.28
CA LYS A 159 -27.32 11.00 -34.75
C LYS A 159 -27.22 11.28 -33.26
N ASN A 160 -27.41 12.55 -32.92
CA ASN A 160 -27.54 13.11 -31.58
C ASN A 160 -28.60 12.33 -30.76
N THR A 161 -28.19 11.33 -29.98
CA THR A 161 -29.02 10.72 -28.94
C THR A 161 -29.01 11.61 -27.69
N ARG A 162 -29.77 12.71 -27.73
CA ARG A 162 -30.19 13.40 -26.49
C ARG A 162 -31.28 12.58 -25.81
N ARG A 163 -30.97 11.96 -24.67
CA ARG A 163 -31.95 11.82 -23.57
C ARG A 163 -31.28 11.41 -22.26
N CYS A 164 -30.79 12.39 -21.50
CA CYS A 164 -30.82 12.33 -20.04
C CYS A 164 -31.50 13.61 -19.56
N ARG A 165 -32.68 13.41 -18.98
CA ARG A 165 -33.58 14.41 -18.40
C ARG A 165 -33.18 14.57 -16.93
N TRP A 166 -33.09 15.81 -16.47
CA TRP A 166 -32.84 16.20 -15.08
C TRP A 166 -33.94 15.72 -14.14
#